data_AF-K9VXG2-F1
#
_entry.id   AF-K9VXG2-F1
#
_cell.length_a   1.000
_cell.length_b   1.000
_cell.length_c   1.000
_cell.angle_alpha   90.00
_cell.angle_beta   90.00
_cell.angle_gamma   90.00
#
_symmetry.space_group_name_H-M   'P 1'
#
loop_
_entity.id
_entity.type
_entity.pdbx_description
1 polymer ?
#
loop_
_entity_poly.entity_id
_entity_poly.type
_entity_poly.pdbx_seq_one_letter_code
_entity_poly.pdbx_strand_id
1 'polypeptide(L)'
;MKNLFDLFSIKTAIKKQKFPTLFSRISLKIWLNIRKIFSFSKQTLLILPLIAILLFLNPAIPAQNENIPTQNVNKPVETNNKILTPLEVVEYTLKIEKLESDFYHRGIEATKNGDLRELPEEVKDAIAFFSKDEDNHVEGWSNILKNYKRDPDKINIPKDINYKAILGRNPFANPQDFLLAMQLIEDLGVAAYKGQMQSLLAAGISAKAILAAAIEIHSVEARHAAGIRLLREKLMGDKVRPWIENSYEVIYPENRSNTSIPFQSQAFDSYATKEEVLNLLNSILATDKSNYTLNNEQASSEYATPIRALF
;
A
#
# COMPACT_ATOMS: atom_id res chain seq x y z
N MET A 1 -24.12 4.17 48.61
CA MET A 1 -23.29 2.98 48.90
C MET A 1 -23.80 1.81 48.07
N LYS A 2 -22.87 1.16 47.35
CA LYS A 2 -22.86 -0.21 46.81
C LYS A 2 -23.77 -0.58 45.61
N ASN A 3 -23.09 -0.60 44.46
CA ASN A 3 -22.93 -1.70 43.49
C ASN A 3 -24.02 -1.99 42.45
N LEU A 4 -23.80 -1.36 41.28
CA LEU A 4 -23.88 -1.98 39.95
C LEU A 4 -22.99 -3.24 39.90
N PHE A 5 -23.57 -4.43 39.76
CA PHE A 5 -22.92 -5.59 39.13
C PHE A 5 -24.01 -6.62 38.81
N ASP A 6 -24.57 -6.56 37.60
CA ASP A 6 -25.14 -7.74 36.96
C ASP A 6 -25.19 -7.57 35.43
N LEU A 7 -24.02 -7.70 34.81
CA LEU A 7 -23.84 -7.88 33.36
C LEU A 7 -22.69 -8.88 33.14
N PHE A 8 -22.98 -10.16 33.41
CA PHE A 8 -22.29 -11.30 32.80
C PHE A 8 -23.37 -12.08 32.05
N SER A 9 -23.25 -12.38 30.76
CA SER A 9 -22.08 -13.01 30.16
C SER A 9 -21.98 -12.73 28.66
N ILE A 10 -20.92 -12.04 28.27
CA ILE A 10 -20.46 -11.83 26.88
C ILE A 10 -19.87 -13.15 26.27
N LYS A 11 -20.00 -14.30 26.94
CA LYS A 11 -19.50 -15.59 26.40
C LYS A 11 -20.39 -16.22 25.31
N THR A 12 -21.61 -15.72 25.08
CA THR A 12 -22.53 -16.38 24.13
C THR A 12 -22.42 -15.83 22.70
N ALA A 13 -21.87 -14.64 22.49
CA ALA A 13 -21.75 -14.04 21.15
C ALA A 13 -20.47 -14.43 20.39
N ILE A 14 -19.45 -15.00 21.07
CA ILE A 14 -18.14 -15.29 20.45
C ILE A 14 -18.07 -16.71 19.87
N LYS A 15 -19.01 -17.61 20.19
CA LYS A 15 -18.91 -19.05 19.83
C LYS A 15 -19.44 -19.42 18.43
N LYS A 16 -19.88 -18.47 17.60
CA LYS A 16 -20.46 -18.78 16.26
C LYS A 16 -19.82 -18.07 15.07
N GLN A 17 -18.70 -17.38 15.24
CA GLN A 17 -17.92 -16.86 14.10
C GLN A 17 -16.64 -17.68 13.97
N LYS A 18 -16.72 -18.83 13.28
CA LYS A 18 -15.53 -19.52 12.79
C LYS A 18 -14.90 -18.60 11.74
N PHE A 19 -13.88 -17.84 12.12
CA PHE A 19 -12.99 -17.19 11.19
C PHE A 19 -12.19 -18.31 10.50
N PRO A 20 -12.29 -18.51 9.17
CA PRO A 20 -11.25 -19.24 8.47
C PRO A 20 -9.97 -18.41 8.63
N THR A 21 -8.93 -19.01 9.19
CA THR A 21 -7.58 -18.45 9.21
C THR A 21 -7.16 -18.27 7.75
N LEU A 22 -7.28 -17.05 7.22
CA LEU A 22 -7.04 -16.75 5.80
C LEU A 22 -5.55 -16.92 5.42
N PHE A 23 -4.64 -16.98 6.40
CA PHE A 23 -3.20 -17.15 6.16
C PHE A 23 -2.61 -18.19 7.11
N SER A 24 -2.89 -19.47 6.83
CA SER A 24 -2.29 -20.61 7.52
C SER A 24 -1.72 -21.56 6.48
N ARG A 25 -0.55 -21.21 5.94
CA ARG A 25 0.50 -22.10 5.38
C ARG A 25 1.59 -21.28 4.66
N ILE A 26 2.39 -20.55 5.44
CA ILE A 26 3.76 -20.26 5.01
C ILE A 26 4.54 -21.55 5.26
N SER A 27 5.16 -22.12 4.21
CA SER A 27 6.03 -23.27 4.42
C SER A 27 7.24 -22.82 5.25
N LEU A 28 7.48 -23.49 6.38
CA LEU A 28 8.55 -23.18 7.31
C LEU A 28 9.94 -23.07 6.63
N LYS A 29 10.10 -23.70 5.46
CA LYS A 29 11.32 -23.65 4.63
C LYS A 29 11.58 -22.30 3.97
N ILE A 30 10.55 -21.58 3.50
CA ILE A 30 10.71 -20.28 2.84
C ILE A 30 11.10 -19.21 3.88
N TRP A 31 10.47 -19.24 5.05
CA TRP A 31 10.81 -18.35 6.16
C TRP A 31 12.25 -18.55 6.68
N LEU A 32 12.75 -19.79 6.68
CA LEU A 32 14.12 -20.11 7.11
C LEU A 32 15.20 -19.60 6.14
N ASN A 33 14.91 -19.47 4.84
CA ASN A 33 15.85 -18.90 3.86
C ASN A 33 15.95 -17.37 3.98
N ILE A 34 14.84 -16.67 4.21
CA ILE A 34 14.83 -15.22 4.45
C ILE A 34 15.57 -14.87 5.76
N ARG A 35 15.47 -15.73 6.78
CA ARG A 35 16.14 -15.53 8.07
C ARG A 35 17.67 -15.55 7.99
N LYS A 36 18.26 -16.13 6.95
CA LYS A 36 19.73 -16.07 6.72
C LYS A 36 20.19 -14.69 6.24
N ILE A 37 19.29 -13.90 5.67
CA ILE A 37 19.57 -12.54 5.17
C ILE A 37 19.54 -11.53 6.33
N PHE A 38 18.79 -11.81 7.39
CA PHE A 38 18.70 -10.96 8.58
C PHE A 38 19.38 -11.63 9.79
N SER A 39 20.69 -11.44 9.91
CA SER A 39 21.44 -11.82 11.11
C SER A 39 21.10 -10.88 12.29
N PHE A 40 19.96 -11.11 12.94
CA PHE A 40 19.74 -10.59 14.28
C PHE A 40 20.29 -11.59 15.31
N SER A 41 21.20 -11.12 16.15
CA SER A 41 21.81 -11.93 17.22
C SER A 41 20.73 -12.44 18.18
N LYS A 42 20.91 -13.66 18.70
CA LYS A 42 19.95 -14.40 19.53
C LYS A 42 19.66 -13.77 20.91
N GLN A 43 20.03 -12.50 21.17
CA GLN A 43 19.94 -11.89 22.50
C GLN A 43 18.84 -10.83 22.67
N THR A 44 18.03 -10.51 21.66
CA THR A 44 16.94 -9.51 21.80
C THR A 44 15.54 -10.14 21.82
N LEU A 45 15.40 -11.32 22.43
CA LEU A 45 14.13 -12.03 22.53
C LEU A 45 13.60 -12.02 23.97
N LEU A 46 13.37 -10.84 24.57
CA LEU A 46 12.67 -10.75 25.87
C LEU A 46 12.06 -9.37 26.23
N ILE A 47 11.89 -8.43 25.30
CA ILE A 47 11.21 -7.15 25.58
C ILE A 47 10.16 -6.81 24.51
N LEU A 48 9.17 -7.67 24.33
CA LEU A 48 8.00 -7.36 23.49
C LEU A 48 6.74 -8.12 23.96
N PRO A 49 6.31 -7.91 25.22
CA PRO A 49 4.87 -7.75 25.43
C PRO A 49 4.47 -6.63 26.41
N LEU A 50 5.34 -5.66 26.74
CA LEU A 50 5.01 -4.63 27.74
C LEU A 50 4.52 -3.28 27.18
N ILE A 51 4.77 -2.98 25.89
CA ILE A 51 4.37 -1.68 25.30
C ILE A 51 2.91 -1.68 24.80
N ALA A 52 2.29 -2.86 24.62
CA ALA A 52 0.90 -2.97 24.15
C ALA A 52 -0.17 -2.75 25.24
N ILE A 53 0.21 -2.62 26.52
CA ILE A 53 -0.73 -2.49 27.65
C ILE A 53 -0.83 -1.03 28.16
N LEU A 54 0.08 -0.13 27.78
CA LEU A 54 0.04 1.27 28.26
C LEU A 54 -0.80 2.24 27.40
N LEU A 55 -1.40 1.79 26.29
CA LEU A 55 -2.20 2.65 25.40
C LEU A 55 -3.69 2.75 25.74
N PHE A 56 -4.15 2.17 26.87
CA PHE A 56 -5.57 2.19 27.26
C PHE A 56 -5.90 2.97 28.54
N LEU A 57 -4.96 3.76 29.08
CA LEU A 57 -5.21 4.64 30.22
C LEU A 57 -4.57 6.00 29.99
N ASN A 58 -5.25 6.88 29.25
CA ASN A 58 -4.95 8.32 29.33
C ASN A 58 -6.26 9.07 29.60
N PRO A 59 -6.39 9.80 30.73
CA PRO A 59 -7.53 10.68 30.94
C PRO A 59 -7.43 11.89 30.00
N ALA A 60 -8.59 12.42 29.61
CA ALA A 60 -8.72 13.54 28.68
C ALA A 60 -7.80 14.72 29.05
N ILE A 61 -7.04 15.22 28.08
CA ILE A 61 -6.25 16.44 28.21
C ILE A 61 -7.23 17.63 28.14
N PRO A 62 -7.25 18.54 29.14
CA PRO A 62 -8.05 19.76 29.06
C PRO A 62 -7.43 20.73 28.05
N ALA A 63 -8.27 21.31 27.19
CA ALA A 63 -7.88 22.31 26.22
C ALA A 63 -7.27 23.55 26.90
N GLN A 64 -6.00 23.82 26.63
CA GLN A 64 -5.34 25.07 26.99
C GLN A 64 -5.54 26.07 25.83
N ASN A 65 -6.05 27.23 26.19
CA ASN A 65 -6.35 28.36 25.33
C ASN A 65 -5.07 29.12 24.98
N GLU A 66 -4.62 29.04 23.72
CA GLU A 66 -3.62 29.97 23.17
C GLU A 66 -4.22 30.75 21.99
N ASN A 67 -4.18 32.07 22.13
CA ASN A 67 -4.69 33.05 21.17
C ASN A 67 -3.86 33.02 19.88
N ILE A 68 -4.41 32.50 18.78
CA ILE A 68 -3.84 32.60 17.44
C ILE A 68 -4.56 33.75 16.69
N PRO A 69 -3.83 34.69 16.03
CA PRO A 69 -4.43 35.82 15.33
C PRO A 69 -5.35 35.36 14.20
N THR A 70 -6.55 35.93 14.15
CA THR A 70 -7.59 35.66 13.16
C THR A 70 -7.17 36.14 11.78
N GLN A 71 -6.66 35.24 10.94
CA GLN A 71 -6.78 35.39 9.50
C GLN A 71 -8.07 34.70 9.03
N ASN A 72 -8.84 35.44 8.25
CA ASN A 72 -10.19 35.19 7.76
C ASN A 72 -10.42 33.75 7.22
N VAL A 73 -10.79 32.80 8.09
CA VAL A 73 -11.25 31.45 7.72
C VAL A 73 -12.77 31.47 7.55
N ASN A 74 -13.25 31.95 6.41
CA ASN A 74 -14.64 31.79 5.98
C ASN A 74 -14.73 31.45 4.49
N LYS A 75 -13.88 30.53 4.03
CA LYS A 75 -14.15 29.76 2.81
C LYS A 75 -13.84 28.30 3.12
N PRO A 76 -14.85 27.40 3.16
CA PRO A 76 -14.56 25.98 3.22
C PRO A 76 -13.86 25.64 1.91
N VAL A 77 -12.57 25.32 1.99
CA VAL A 77 -11.88 24.65 0.89
C VAL A 77 -12.44 23.21 0.91
N GLU A 78 -13.36 22.92 0.00
CA GLU A 78 -13.80 21.55 -0.30
C GLU A 78 -12.58 20.77 -0.81
N THR A 79 -11.90 20.06 0.08
CA THR A 79 -11.08 18.93 -0.35
C THR A 79 -12.06 17.80 -0.64
N ASN A 80 -12.30 17.50 -1.92
CA ASN A 80 -13.18 16.42 -2.37
C ASN A 80 -12.60 15.01 -2.06
N ASN A 81 -12.01 14.81 -0.87
CA ASN A 81 -11.68 13.48 -0.37
C ASN A 81 -12.98 12.76 0.01
N LYS A 82 -13.65 12.21 -1.00
CA LYS A 82 -14.81 11.35 -0.80
C LYS A 82 -14.42 10.21 0.15
N ILE A 83 -15.01 10.20 1.35
CA ILE A 83 -14.90 9.07 2.28
C ILE A 83 -15.49 7.84 1.57
N LEU A 84 -14.67 6.81 1.41
CA LEU A 84 -15.11 5.56 0.80
C LEU A 84 -15.83 4.69 1.83
N THR A 85 -16.88 4.01 1.38
CA THR A 85 -17.41 2.87 2.14
C THR A 85 -16.36 1.75 2.21
N PRO A 86 -16.42 0.86 3.21
CA PRO A 86 -15.46 -0.24 3.31
C PRO A 86 -15.42 -1.13 2.05
N LEU A 87 -16.56 -1.35 1.39
CA LEU A 87 -16.60 -2.12 0.14
C LEU A 87 -16.02 -1.35 -1.05
N GLU A 88 -16.21 -0.02 -1.12
CA GLU A 88 -15.52 0.78 -2.13
C GLU A 88 -14.01 0.77 -1.92
N VAL A 89 -13.52 0.67 -0.67
CA VAL A 89 -12.08 0.47 -0.39
C VAL A 89 -11.61 -0.88 -0.93
N VAL A 90 -12.35 -1.97 -0.67
CA VAL A 90 -12.01 -3.31 -1.18
C VAL A 90 -12.00 -3.37 -2.71
N GLU A 91 -13.01 -2.77 -3.37
CA GLU A 91 -13.07 -2.71 -4.83
C GLU A 91 -11.91 -1.89 -5.42
N TYR A 92 -11.53 -0.81 -4.74
CA TYR A 92 -10.40 0.03 -5.09
C TYR A 92 -9.06 -0.70 -4.95
N THR A 93 -8.79 -1.33 -3.79
CA THR A 93 -7.52 -2.02 -3.55
C THR A 93 -7.40 -3.29 -4.39
N LEU A 94 -8.48 -4.05 -4.60
CA LEU A 94 -8.47 -5.22 -5.49
C LEU A 94 -7.99 -4.88 -6.91
N LYS A 95 -8.27 -3.67 -7.40
CA LYS A 95 -7.80 -3.24 -8.72
C LYS A 95 -6.27 -3.05 -8.76
N ILE A 96 -5.68 -2.64 -7.64
CA ILE A 96 -4.23 -2.44 -7.47
C ILE A 96 -3.55 -3.81 -7.32
N GLU A 97 -4.06 -4.69 -6.46
CA GLU A 97 -3.51 -6.05 -6.30
C GLU A 97 -3.52 -6.84 -7.61
N LYS A 98 -4.55 -6.64 -8.45
CA LYS A 98 -4.59 -7.27 -9.77
C LYS A 98 -3.50 -6.72 -10.71
N LEU A 99 -3.18 -5.43 -10.63
CA LEU A 99 -2.07 -4.84 -11.40
C LEU A 99 -0.73 -5.43 -10.91
N GLU A 100 -0.51 -5.49 -9.59
CA GLU A 100 0.70 -6.02 -8.97
C GLU A 100 0.91 -7.51 -9.31
N SER A 101 -0.13 -8.34 -9.16
CA SER A 101 -0.13 -9.74 -9.58
C SER A 101 0.21 -9.91 -11.06
N ASP A 102 -0.43 -9.15 -11.97
CA ASP A 102 -0.12 -9.20 -13.40
C ASP A 102 1.33 -8.76 -13.71
N PHE A 103 1.82 -7.71 -13.05
CA PHE A 103 3.20 -7.23 -13.23
C PHE A 103 4.22 -8.31 -12.86
N TYR A 104 4.05 -8.98 -11.72
CA TYR A 104 4.96 -10.04 -11.30
C TYR A 104 4.86 -11.29 -12.18
N HIS A 105 3.66 -11.69 -12.61
CA HIS A 105 3.50 -12.79 -13.57
C HIS A 105 4.26 -12.49 -14.86
N ARG A 106 4.18 -11.26 -15.39
CA ARG A 106 4.97 -10.84 -16.55
C ARG A 106 6.47 -10.80 -16.27
N GLY A 107 6.90 -10.41 -15.07
CA GLY A 107 8.31 -10.46 -14.68
C GLY A 107 8.87 -11.89 -14.69
N ILE A 108 8.07 -12.87 -14.22
CA ILE A 108 8.39 -14.29 -14.28
C ILE A 108 8.48 -14.76 -15.74
N GLU A 109 7.54 -14.35 -16.59
CA GLU A 109 7.56 -14.69 -18.02
C GLU A 109 8.78 -14.07 -18.75
N ALA A 110 9.07 -12.80 -18.51
CA ALA A 110 10.24 -12.11 -19.06
C ALA A 110 11.56 -12.78 -18.62
N THR A 111 11.60 -13.32 -17.39
CA THR A 111 12.74 -14.12 -16.92
C THR A 111 12.88 -15.43 -17.70
N LYS A 112 11.78 -16.12 -18.00
CA LYS A 112 11.76 -17.38 -18.78
C LYS A 112 12.10 -17.15 -20.26
N ASN A 113 11.63 -16.04 -20.84
CA ASN A 113 11.80 -15.72 -22.26
C ASN A 113 13.17 -15.12 -22.58
N GLY A 114 13.94 -14.74 -21.56
CA GLY A 114 15.33 -14.28 -21.70
C GLY A 114 15.52 -12.78 -21.53
N ASP A 115 14.46 -11.98 -21.59
CA ASP A 115 14.50 -10.51 -21.46
C ASP A 115 15.08 -10.05 -20.10
N LEU A 116 14.79 -10.82 -19.04
CA LEU A 116 15.32 -10.59 -17.69
C LEU A 116 16.26 -11.71 -17.22
N ARG A 117 16.92 -12.43 -18.14
CA ARG A 117 17.78 -13.57 -17.78
C ARG A 117 18.94 -13.21 -16.84
N GLU A 118 19.45 -11.99 -16.98
CA GLU A 118 20.60 -11.44 -16.24
C GLU A 118 20.23 -11.05 -14.80
N LEU A 119 18.96 -11.20 -14.39
CA LEU A 119 18.59 -11.01 -12.99
C LEU A 119 19.36 -12.00 -12.10
N PRO A 120 19.95 -11.52 -10.99
CA PRO A 120 20.48 -12.39 -9.95
C PRO A 120 19.41 -13.35 -9.42
N GLU A 121 19.82 -14.54 -8.98
CA GLU A 121 18.89 -15.57 -8.51
C GLU A 121 18.06 -15.10 -7.31
N GLU A 122 18.68 -14.33 -6.41
CA GLU A 122 17.98 -13.73 -5.26
C GLU A 122 16.84 -12.79 -5.68
N VAL A 123 16.96 -12.14 -6.83
CA VAL A 123 15.90 -11.29 -7.38
C VAL A 123 14.79 -12.14 -7.99
N LYS A 124 15.14 -13.24 -8.69
CA LYS A 124 14.15 -14.18 -9.23
C LYS A 124 13.34 -14.85 -8.12
N ASP A 125 13.99 -15.22 -7.02
CA ASP A 125 13.34 -15.73 -5.81
C ASP A 125 12.39 -14.68 -5.20
N ALA A 126 12.81 -13.42 -5.13
CA ALA A 126 11.97 -12.33 -4.63
C ALA A 126 10.74 -12.11 -5.52
N ILE A 127 10.90 -12.09 -6.85
CA ILE A 127 9.79 -11.99 -7.81
C ILE A 127 8.76 -13.11 -7.60
N ALA A 128 9.23 -14.36 -7.48
CA ALA A 128 8.34 -15.50 -7.27
C ALA A 128 7.63 -15.44 -5.90
N PHE A 129 8.29 -14.89 -4.89
CA PHE A 129 7.70 -14.69 -3.57
C PHE A 129 6.63 -13.59 -3.59
N PHE A 130 6.94 -12.40 -4.12
CA PHE A 130 6.00 -11.28 -4.21
C PHE A 130 4.80 -11.65 -5.09
N SER A 131 5.04 -12.25 -6.26
CA SER A 131 3.98 -12.79 -7.13
C SER A 131 2.95 -13.63 -6.37
N LYS A 132 3.40 -14.46 -5.43
CA LYS A 132 2.51 -15.31 -4.65
C LYS A 132 1.74 -14.50 -3.61
N ASP A 133 2.38 -13.54 -2.96
CA ASP A 133 1.73 -12.69 -1.98
C ASP A 133 0.63 -11.85 -2.66
N GLU A 134 0.89 -11.27 -3.83
CA GLU A 134 -0.12 -10.55 -4.62
C GLU A 134 -1.29 -11.43 -5.06
N ASP A 135 -1.02 -12.66 -5.50
CA ASP A 135 -2.10 -13.61 -5.81
C ASP A 135 -2.99 -13.89 -4.59
N ASN A 136 -2.39 -13.98 -3.39
CA ASN A 136 -3.16 -14.18 -2.16
C ASN A 136 -3.94 -12.92 -1.77
N HIS A 137 -3.42 -11.71 -2.02
CA HIS A 137 -4.15 -10.46 -1.79
C HIS A 137 -5.37 -10.34 -2.71
N VAL A 138 -5.19 -10.63 -4.00
CA VAL A 138 -6.29 -10.71 -4.99
C VAL A 138 -7.35 -11.72 -4.52
N GLU A 139 -6.94 -12.91 -4.10
CA GLU A 139 -7.86 -13.93 -3.58
C GLU A 139 -8.60 -13.44 -2.33
N GLY A 140 -7.88 -12.86 -1.37
CA GLY A 140 -8.42 -12.35 -0.11
C GLY A 140 -9.51 -11.31 -0.31
N TRP A 141 -9.25 -10.29 -1.13
CA TRP A 141 -10.25 -9.27 -1.45
C TRP A 141 -11.40 -9.81 -2.27
N SER A 142 -11.12 -10.70 -3.23
CA SER A 142 -12.17 -11.36 -4.00
C SER A 142 -13.12 -12.16 -3.12
N ASN A 143 -12.60 -12.85 -2.12
CA ASN A 143 -13.39 -13.60 -1.14
C ASN A 143 -14.21 -12.67 -0.24
N ILE A 144 -13.66 -11.52 0.17
CA ILE A 144 -14.43 -10.50 0.89
C ILE A 144 -15.59 -10.01 0.04
N LEU A 145 -15.37 -9.63 -1.23
CA LEU A 145 -16.46 -9.17 -2.12
C LEU A 145 -17.56 -10.23 -2.28
N LYS A 146 -17.18 -11.49 -2.51
CA LYS A 146 -18.14 -12.61 -2.61
C LYS A 146 -18.99 -12.76 -1.34
N ASN A 147 -18.40 -12.62 -0.16
CA ASN A 147 -19.13 -12.68 1.13
C ASN A 147 -20.18 -11.56 1.25
N TYR A 148 -19.94 -10.41 0.62
CA TYR A 148 -20.89 -9.29 0.52
C TYR A 148 -21.77 -9.36 -0.74
N LYS A 149 -21.84 -10.51 -1.42
CA LYS A 149 -22.62 -10.73 -2.64
C LYS A 149 -22.26 -9.77 -3.77
N ARG A 150 -21.01 -9.31 -3.80
CA ARG A 150 -20.41 -8.53 -4.87
C ARG A 150 -19.61 -9.46 -5.76
N ASP A 151 -19.59 -9.13 -7.04
CA ASP A 151 -18.89 -9.91 -8.06
C ASP A 151 -17.48 -9.32 -8.27
N PRO A 152 -16.41 -10.00 -7.81
CA PRO A 152 -15.04 -9.51 -7.96
C PRO A 152 -14.56 -9.48 -9.42
N ASP A 153 -15.24 -10.18 -10.34
CA ASP A 153 -14.86 -10.21 -11.75
C ASP A 153 -15.25 -8.90 -12.46
N LYS A 154 -16.12 -8.09 -11.85
CA LYS A 154 -16.42 -6.72 -12.30
C LYS A 154 -15.27 -5.74 -12.05
N ILE A 155 -14.33 -6.08 -11.16
CA ILE A 155 -13.13 -5.28 -10.90
C ILE A 155 -12.03 -5.80 -11.83
N ASN A 156 -12.06 -5.42 -13.10
CA ASN A 156 -11.11 -5.93 -14.09
C ASN A 156 -9.97 -4.93 -14.37
N ILE A 157 -8.89 -5.48 -14.90
CA ILE A 157 -7.79 -4.75 -15.55
C ILE A 157 -7.71 -5.24 -17.00
N PRO A 158 -7.26 -4.40 -17.96
CA PRO A 158 -7.10 -4.83 -19.34
C PRO A 158 -5.96 -5.83 -19.46
N LYS A 159 -5.99 -6.65 -20.52
CA LYS A 159 -4.90 -7.59 -20.82
C LYS A 159 -3.65 -6.91 -21.38
N ASP A 160 -3.83 -5.81 -22.11
CA ASP A 160 -2.75 -5.07 -22.76
C ASP A 160 -2.36 -3.85 -21.93
N ILE A 161 -1.67 -4.09 -20.80
CA ILE A 161 -1.27 -3.04 -19.85
C ILE A 161 -0.01 -2.31 -20.35
N ASN A 162 -0.01 -0.98 -20.24
CA ASN A 162 1.10 -0.12 -20.63
C ASN A 162 2.05 0.15 -19.45
N TYR A 163 2.82 -0.86 -19.06
CA TYR A 163 3.84 -0.71 -18.01
C TYR A 163 4.94 0.31 -18.34
N LYS A 164 5.05 0.77 -19.60
CA LYS A 164 5.96 1.87 -19.95
C LYS A 164 5.57 3.19 -19.30
N ALA A 165 4.30 3.36 -18.93
CA ALA A 165 3.82 4.56 -18.25
C ALA A 165 4.54 4.80 -16.91
N ILE A 166 5.07 3.74 -16.27
CA ILE A 166 5.78 3.84 -14.99
C ILE A 166 7.10 4.60 -15.12
N LEU A 167 7.90 4.27 -16.15
CA LEU A 167 9.28 4.77 -16.31
C LEU A 167 9.52 5.59 -17.59
N GLY A 168 8.52 5.74 -18.45
CA GLY A 168 8.67 6.24 -19.81
C GLY A 168 9.36 5.24 -20.77
N ARG A 169 9.65 4.02 -20.32
CA ARG A 169 10.33 2.94 -21.06
C ARG A 169 9.89 1.57 -20.57
N ASN A 170 10.19 0.52 -21.33
CA ASN A 170 9.77 -0.84 -20.97
C ASN A 170 10.49 -1.32 -19.70
N PRO A 171 9.79 -1.53 -18.57
CA PRO A 171 10.45 -1.98 -17.35
C PRO A 171 11.00 -3.41 -17.46
N PHE A 172 10.44 -4.23 -18.36
CA PHE A 172 10.91 -5.60 -18.57
C PHE A 172 12.16 -5.69 -19.47
N ALA A 173 12.71 -4.57 -19.93
CA ALA A 173 13.82 -4.58 -20.89
C ALA A 173 15.20 -4.84 -20.28
N ASN A 174 15.38 -4.59 -18.98
CA ASN A 174 16.64 -4.85 -18.28
C ASN A 174 16.43 -4.92 -16.75
N PRO A 175 17.35 -5.56 -16.00
CA PRO A 175 17.32 -5.64 -14.54
C PRO A 175 17.10 -4.32 -13.80
N GLN A 176 17.79 -3.24 -14.20
CA GLN A 176 17.74 -1.96 -13.51
C GLN A 176 16.33 -1.36 -13.56
N ASP A 177 15.76 -1.29 -14.76
CA ASP A 177 14.43 -0.74 -14.98
C ASP A 177 13.35 -1.61 -14.34
N PHE A 178 13.53 -2.94 -14.35
CA PHE A 178 12.59 -3.85 -13.72
C PHE A 178 12.52 -3.63 -12.20
N LEU A 179 13.65 -3.54 -11.52
CA LEU A 179 13.69 -3.34 -10.06
C LEU A 179 13.20 -1.95 -9.66
N LEU A 180 13.48 -0.93 -10.48
CA LEU A 180 12.92 0.41 -10.24
C LEU A 180 11.40 0.40 -10.37
N ALA A 181 10.85 -0.27 -11.40
CA ALA A 181 9.41 -0.41 -11.56
C ALA A 181 8.76 -1.23 -10.45
N MET A 182 9.38 -2.34 -10.01
CA MET A 182 8.94 -3.10 -8.84
C MET A 182 8.78 -2.17 -7.63
N GLN A 183 9.81 -1.37 -7.31
CA GLN A 183 9.74 -0.46 -6.16
C GLN A 183 8.57 0.52 -6.26
N LEU A 184 8.41 1.16 -7.42
CA LEU A 184 7.40 2.20 -7.62
C LEU A 184 5.97 1.64 -7.56
N ILE A 185 5.78 0.40 -7.99
CA ILE A 185 4.51 -0.32 -7.87
C ILE A 185 4.21 -0.61 -6.39
N GLU A 186 5.15 -1.20 -5.65
CA GLU A 186 4.95 -1.49 -4.22
C GLU A 186 4.71 -0.22 -3.38
N ASP A 187 5.42 0.87 -3.72
CA ASP A 187 5.20 2.17 -3.08
C ASP A 187 3.79 2.71 -3.34
N LEU A 188 3.23 2.44 -4.52
CA LEU A 188 1.84 2.77 -4.85
C LEU A 188 0.89 1.97 -3.95
N GLY A 189 1.10 0.65 -3.78
CA GLY A 189 0.35 -0.20 -2.86
C GLY A 189 0.38 0.34 -1.42
N VAL A 190 1.57 0.59 -0.87
CA VAL A 190 1.76 1.19 0.47
C VAL A 190 0.94 2.47 0.63
N ALA A 191 1.07 3.39 -0.31
CA ALA A 191 0.41 4.69 -0.26
C ALA A 191 -1.11 4.60 -0.43
N ALA A 192 -1.58 3.70 -1.29
CA ALA A 192 -2.99 3.47 -1.56
C ALA A 192 -3.70 2.94 -0.31
N TYR A 193 -3.12 1.93 0.35
CA TYR A 193 -3.67 1.42 1.60
C TYR A 193 -3.70 2.46 2.70
N LYS A 194 -2.57 3.14 2.91
CA LYS A 194 -2.45 4.19 3.94
C LYS A 194 -3.50 5.29 3.72
N GLY A 195 -3.76 5.67 2.47
CA GLY A 195 -4.76 6.68 2.11
C GLY A 195 -6.20 6.31 2.42
N GLN A 196 -6.52 5.01 2.53
CA GLN A 196 -7.87 4.56 2.86
C GLN A 196 -8.08 4.25 4.35
N MET A 197 -7.04 4.34 5.18
CA MET A 197 -7.14 4.07 6.62
C MET A 197 -8.17 4.96 7.31
N GLN A 198 -8.25 6.25 6.93
CA GLN A 198 -9.26 7.16 7.49
C GLN A 198 -10.68 6.77 7.08
N SER A 199 -10.90 6.37 5.82
CA SER A 199 -12.19 5.88 5.34
C SER A 199 -12.66 4.65 6.14
N LEU A 200 -11.74 3.71 6.39
CA LEU A 200 -12.03 2.49 7.15
C LEU A 200 -12.26 2.77 8.65
N LEU A 201 -11.48 3.68 9.25
CA LEU A 201 -11.67 4.10 10.64
C LEU A 201 -13.01 4.82 10.83
N ALA A 202 -13.38 5.72 9.91
CA ALA A 202 -14.64 6.46 9.94
C ALA A 202 -15.86 5.53 9.87
N ALA A 203 -15.76 4.40 9.18
CA ALA A 203 -16.81 3.38 9.12
C ALA A 203 -16.95 2.55 10.42
N GLY A 204 -16.03 2.69 11.38
CA GLY A 204 -16.11 2.12 12.71
C GLY A 204 -16.23 0.59 12.72
N ILE A 205 -17.12 0.06 13.57
CA ILE A 205 -17.26 -1.39 13.77
C ILE A 205 -17.62 -2.15 12.49
N SER A 206 -18.33 -1.50 11.55
CA SER A 206 -18.74 -2.10 10.28
C SER A 206 -17.56 -2.46 9.38
N ALA A 207 -16.42 -1.77 9.55
CA ALA A 207 -15.21 -1.97 8.76
C ALA A 207 -14.17 -2.85 9.46
N LYS A 208 -14.39 -3.29 10.70
CA LYS A 208 -13.33 -3.91 11.54
C LYS A 208 -12.55 -5.03 10.83
N ALA A 209 -13.23 -5.93 10.13
CA ALA A 209 -12.60 -7.02 9.40
C ALA A 209 -11.80 -6.53 8.17
N ILE A 210 -12.35 -5.57 7.43
CA ILE A 210 -11.69 -4.97 6.25
C ILE A 210 -10.49 -4.13 6.69
N LEU A 211 -10.60 -3.36 7.77
CA LEU A 211 -9.50 -2.60 8.36
C LEU A 211 -8.37 -3.51 8.81
N ALA A 212 -8.67 -4.63 9.49
CA ALA A 212 -7.65 -5.58 9.90
C ALA A 212 -6.91 -6.18 8.70
N ALA A 213 -7.64 -6.61 7.65
CA ALA A 213 -7.04 -7.13 6.42
C ALA A 213 -6.21 -6.05 5.70
N ALA A 214 -6.72 -4.82 5.60
CA ALA A 214 -6.01 -3.71 4.95
C ALA A 214 -4.71 -3.34 5.67
N ILE A 215 -4.67 -3.38 7.01
CA ILE A 215 -3.44 -3.14 7.77
C ILE A 215 -2.44 -4.29 7.59
N GLU A 216 -2.92 -5.54 7.52
CA GLU A 216 -2.08 -6.70 7.28
C GLU A 216 -1.40 -6.60 5.91
N ILE A 217 -2.16 -6.34 4.85
CA ILE A 217 -1.65 -6.19 3.48
C ILE A 217 -0.73 -4.97 3.38
N HIS A 218 -1.11 -3.81 3.94
CA HIS A 218 -0.22 -2.64 4.00
C HIS A 218 1.16 -2.97 4.59
N SER A 219 1.21 -3.84 5.60
CA SER A 219 2.48 -4.29 6.18
C SER A 219 3.30 -5.18 5.25
N VAL A 220 2.64 -5.95 4.37
CA VAL A 220 3.26 -6.79 3.33
C VAL A 220 3.86 -5.89 2.26
N GLU A 221 3.08 -4.97 1.70
CA GLU A 221 3.55 -3.98 0.70
C GLU A 221 4.78 -3.22 1.20
N ALA A 222 4.75 -2.77 2.47
CA ALA A 222 5.89 -2.07 3.06
C ALA A 222 7.16 -2.93 3.14
N ARG A 223 7.01 -4.25 3.34
CA ARG A 223 8.15 -5.18 3.33
C ARG A 223 8.65 -5.47 1.92
N HIS A 224 7.77 -5.57 0.93
CA HIS A 224 8.15 -5.69 -0.47
C HIS A 224 8.95 -4.46 -0.92
N ALA A 225 8.38 -3.27 -0.72
CA ALA A 225 8.99 -1.98 -1.01
C ALA A 225 10.40 -1.83 -0.39
N ALA A 226 10.55 -2.23 0.88
CA ALA A 226 11.84 -2.23 1.57
C ALA A 226 12.81 -3.30 1.05
N GLY A 227 12.31 -4.50 0.75
CA GLY A 227 13.09 -5.60 0.19
C GLY A 227 13.67 -5.27 -1.19
N ILE A 228 12.86 -4.64 -2.05
CA ILE A 228 13.30 -4.22 -3.39
C ILE A 228 14.38 -3.15 -3.29
N ARG A 229 14.19 -2.14 -2.44
CA ARG A 229 15.22 -1.12 -2.17
C ARG A 229 16.54 -1.75 -1.74
N LEU A 230 16.50 -2.73 -0.85
CA LEU A 230 17.69 -3.47 -0.43
C LEU A 230 18.33 -4.26 -1.59
N LEU A 231 17.54 -4.89 -2.46
CA LEU A 231 18.07 -5.58 -3.65
C LEU A 231 18.72 -4.58 -4.62
N ARG A 232 18.10 -3.42 -4.85
CA ARG A 232 18.64 -2.33 -5.66
C ARG A 232 19.97 -1.81 -5.10
N GLU A 233 20.01 -1.52 -3.81
CA GLU A 233 21.22 -1.07 -3.13
C GLU A 233 22.35 -2.11 -3.27
N LYS A 234 22.07 -3.37 -2.91
CA LYS A 234 23.09 -4.42 -2.83
C LYS A 234 23.57 -4.92 -4.20
N LEU A 235 22.67 -5.05 -5.17
CA LEU A 235 22.94 -5.77 -6.42
C LEU A 235 23.09 -4.82 -7.62
N MET A 236 22.49 -3.63 -7.56
CA MET A 236 22.57 -2.63 -8.62
C MET A 236 23.49 -1.45 -8.28
N GLY A 237 23.89 -1.34 -7.00
CA GLY A 237 24.71 -0.21 -6.53
C GLY A 237 23.93 1.10 -6.42
N ASP A 238 22.60 1.02 -6.39
CA ASP A 238 21.74 2.19 -6.26
C ASP A 238 21.93 2.83 -4.88
N LYS A 239 21.95 4.16 -4.83
CA LYS A 239 22.00 4.92 -3.57
C LYS A 239 20.59 5.09 -3.01
N VAL A 240 20.00 3.98 -2.58
CA VAL A 240 18.65 3.93 -1.99
C VAL A 240 18.72 3.19 -0.66
N ARG A 241 17.98 3.65 0.34
CA ARG A 241 17.86 2.94 1.62
C ARG A 241 16.63 2.05 1.61
N PRO A 242 16.54 1.02 2.47
CA PRO A 242 15.32 0.22 2.61
C PRO A 242 14.07 0.99 3.09
N TRP A 243 14.20 2.24 3.53
CA TRP A 243 13.11 3.14 3.93
C TRP A 243 13.21 4.46 3.16
N ILE A 244 12.08 5.18 3.07
CA ILE A 244 11.98 6.48 2.37
C ILE A 244 12.58 7.59 3.24
N GLU A 245 13.39 8.46 2.65
CA GLU A 245 14.02 9.60 3.35
C GLU A 245 13.62 10.98 2.83
N ASN A 246 12.94 11.05 1.69
CA ASN A 246 12.44 12.29 1.12
C ASN A 246 11.31 12.05 0.11
N SER A 247 10.54 13.09 -0.17
CA SER A 247 9.40 13.05 -1.11
C SER A 247 9.82 12.86 -2.58
N TYR A 248 11.11 12.85 -2.90
CA TYR A 248 11.60 12.53 -4.24
C TYR A 248 11.78 11.03 -4.48
N GLU A 249 11.69 10.22 -3.43
CA GLU A 249 11.83 8.76 -3.50
C GLU A 249 10.50 8.04 -3.69
N VAL A 250 9.38 8.77 -3.79
CA VAL A 250 8.03 8.23 -3.98
C VAL A 250 7.43 8.62 -5.34
N ILE A 251 6.54 7.78 -5.86
CA ILE A 251 5.94 7.92 -7.21
C ILE A 251 4.93 9.08 -7.32
N TYR A 252 4.41 9.62 -6.20
CA TYR A 252 3.38 10.66 -6.20
C TYR A 252 3.88 11.97 -5.55
N PRO A 253 3.55 13.15 -6.13
CA PRO A 253 3.96 14.43 -5.57
C PRO A 253 3.16 14.76 -4.30
N GLU A 254 3.83 14.83 -3.17
CA GLU A 254 3.25 15.12 -1.84
C GLU A 254 2.88 16.61 -1.63
N ASN A 255 2.52 17.36 -2.66
CA ASN A 255 2.30 18.80 -2.50
C ASN A 255 0.84 19.11 -2.10
N ARG A 256 0.47 18.77 -0.86
CA ARG A 256 -0.85 19.09 -0.32
C ARG A 256 -0.77 19.99 0.91
N SER A 257 -0.81 21.30 0.68
CA SER A 257 -0.86 22.34 1.72
C SER A 257 -2.17 22.38 2.52
N ASN A 258 -3.23 21.68 2.07
CA ASN A 258 -4.61 21.81 2.57
C ASN A 258 -5.21 20.52 3.17
N THR A 259 -4.40 19.55 3.62
CA THR A 259 -4.96 18.34 4.27
C THR A 259 -4.81 18.35 5.77
N SER A 260 -5.81 17.81 6.48
CA SER A 260 -5.79 17.64 7.93
C SER A 260 -4.85 16.53 8.42
N ILE A 261 -4.11 15.86 7.51
CA ILE A 261 -3.12 14.87 7.90
C ILE A 261 -1.72 15.53 7.85
N PRO A 262 -1.09 15.79 9.02
CA PRO A 262 0.06 16.67 9.12
C PRO A 262 1.37 15.93 8.81
N PHE A 263 2.05 16.20 7.69
CA PHE A 263 3.27 15.43 7.35
C PHE A 263 4.42 16.26 6.75
N GLN A 264 4.95 17.19 7.53
CA GLN A 264 6.37 17.58 7.41
C GLN A 264 7.21 16.89 8.49
N SER A 265 7.13 15.56 8.59
CA SER A 265 8.00 14.79 9.48
C SER A 265 9.03 14.01 8.67
N GLN A 266 10.20 13.80 9.27
CA GLN A 266 11.30 13.01 8.72
C GLN A 266 10.95 11.52 8.50
N ALA A 267 9.77 11.09 8.96
CA ALA A 267 9.29 9.72 8.84
C ALA A 267 8.65 9.40 7.47
N PHE A 268 8.45 10.39 6.60
CA PHE A 268 7.84 10.22 5.27
C PHE A 268 6.53 9.47 5.33
N ASP A 269 5.64 9.99 6.15
CA ASP A 269 4.35 9.38 6.47
C ASP A 269 3.24 9.70 5.45
N SER A 270 3.60 9.97 4.20
CA SER A 270 2.64 10.36 3.17
C SER A 270 1.68 9.23 2.77
N TYR A 271 0.59 9.64 2.14
CA TYR A 271 -0.48 8.77 1.66
C TYR A 271 -0.98 9.32 0.33
N ALA A 272 -1.42 8.44 -0.56
CA ALA A 272 -2.02 8.84 -1.83
C ALA A 272 -3.54 8.95 -1.68
N THR A 273 -4.16 9.98 -2.27
CA THR A 273 -5.63 10.00 -2.37
C THR A 273 -6.08 8.94 -3.37
N LYS A 274 -7.35 8.55 -3.30
CA LYS A 274 -7.93 7.68 -4.34
C LYS A 274 -7.72 8.26 -5.74
N GLU A 275 -7.89 9.57 -5.90
CA GLU A 275 -7.80 10.23 -7.21
C GLU A 275 -6.37 10.17 -7.76
N GLU A 276 -5.36 10.43 -6.93
CA GLU A 276 -3.96 10.32 -7.36
C GLU A 276 -3.59 8.89 -7.75
N VAL A 277 -4.00 7.91 -6.94
CA VAL A 277 -3.77 6.49 -7.27
C VAL A 277 -4.48 6.12 -8.56
N LEU A 278 -5.74 6.53 -8.73
CA LEU A 278 -6.48 6.24 -9.95
C LEU A 278 -5.87 6.94 -11.17
N ASN A 279 -5.32 8.14 -11.04
CA ASN A 279 -4.64 8.84 -12.14
C ASN A 279 -3.38 8.10 -12.59
N LEU A 280 -2.56 7.65 -11.64
CA LEU A 280 -1.39 6.81 -11.92
C LEU A 280 -1.82 5.46 -12.54
N LEU A 281 -2.78 4.79 -11.91
CA LEU A 281 -3.29 3.50 -12.35
C LEU A 281 -3.89 3.58 -13.75
N ASN A 282 -4.71 4.58 -14.05
CA ASN A 282 -5.31 4.74 -15.38
C ASN A 282 -4.26 4.99 -16.46
N SER A 283 -3.16 5.65 -16.13
CA SER A 283 -2.04 5.84 -17.07
C SER A 283 -1.36 4.51 -17.42
N ILE A 284 -1.26 3.59 -16.45
CA ILE A 284 -0.70 2.24 -16.63
C ILE A 284 -1.70 1.32 -17.35
N LEU A 285 -2.97 1.38 -16.99
CA LEU A 285 -4.04 0.54 -17.55
C LEU A 285 -4.53 1.01 -18.94
N ALA A 286 -4.06 2.14 -19.45
CA ALA A 286 -4.43 2.60 -20.79
C ALA A 286 -3.89 1.66 -21.87
N THR A 287 -4.78 1.19 -22.76
CA THR A 287 -4.43 0.23 -23.83
C THR A 287 -3.87 0.88 -25.09
N ASP A 288 -4.05 2.20 -25.27
CA ASP A 288 -3.58 2.93 -26.46
C ASP A 288 -2.16 3.48 -26.29
N LYS A 289 -1.28 3.06 -27.21
CA LYS A 289 0.12 3.52 -27.34
C LYS A 289 0.26 4.89 -28.04
N SER A 290 -0.84 5.47 -28.52
CA SER A 290 -0.86 6.73 -29.25
C SER A 290 -1.56 7.82 -28.44
N ASN A 291 -0.81 8.88 -28.12
CA ASN A 291 -1.29 10.15 -27.60
C ASN A 291 -1.77 10.14 -26.14
N TYR A 292 -0.85 9.87 -25.21
CA TYR A 292 -0.74 10.78 -24.06
C TYR A 292 0.17 11.93 -24.45
N THR A 293 -0.28 12.74 -25.42
CA THR A 293 0.13 14.14 -25.44
C THR A 293 -0.54 14.75 -24.21
N LEU A 294 0.23 15.36 -23.31
CA LEU A 294 -0.34 16.32 -22.38
C LEU A 294 -1.09 17.34 -23.23
N ASN A 295 -2.41 17.20 -23.35
CA ASN A 295 -3.27 18.22 -23.96
C ASN A 295 -3.29 19.41 -22.99
N ASN A 296 -2.20 20.16 -23.02
CA ASN A 296 -2.03 21.47 -22.43
C ASN A 296 -2.85 22.47 -23.24
N GLU A 297 -4.17 22.40 -23.13
CA GLU A 297 -5.03 23.47 -23.64
C GLU A 297 -6.38 23.47 -22.91
N GLN A 298 -6.34 23.40 -21.57
CA GLN A 298 -7.36 23.97 -20.65
C GLN A 298 -7.07 23.70 -19.16
N ALA A 299 -6.05 22.92 -18.82
CA ALA A 299 -5.55 22.84 -17.45
C ALA A 299 -4.66 24.05 -17.16
N SER A 300 -5.11 24.95 -16.29
CA SER A 300 -4.22 25.87 -15.58
C SER A 300 -3.03 25.09 -15.05
N SER A 301 -1.84 25.66 -15.19
CA SER A 301 -0.50 25.08 -15.09
C SER A 301 -0.10 24.46 -13.73
N GLU A 302 -0.96 23.68 -13.07
CA GLU A 302 -0.75 23.26 -11.68
C GLU A 302 -0.86 21.74 -11.44
N TYR A 303 -1.24 20.91 -12.43
CA TYR A 303 -1.48 19.47 -12.18
C TYR A 303 -0.90 18.46 -13.18
N ALA A 304 -0.08 18.88 -14.14
CA ALA A 304 0.62 17.94 -15.03
C ALA A 304 2.04 17.65 -14.50
N THR A 305 2.14 16.95 -13.37
CA THR A 305 3.44 16.51 -12.87
C THR A 305 3.84 15.22 -13.58
N PRO A 306 4.98 15.15 -14.29
CA PRO A 306 5.51 13.86 -14.74
C PRO A 306 5.69 12.94 -13.54
N ILE A 307 5.42 11.63 -13.71
CA ILE A 307 5.78 10.63 -12.71
C ILE A 307 7.28 10.80 -12.45
N ARG A 308 7.64 11.23 -11.23
CA ARG A 308 9.04 11.36 -10.82
C ARG A 308 9.59 9.95 -10.64
N ALA A 309 9.98 9.32 -11.73
CA ALA A 309 11.10 8.40 -11.70
C ALA A 309 12.35 9.27 -11.52
N LEU A 310 13.00 9.11 -10.37
CA LEU A 310 14.27 9.75 -9.99
C LEU A 310 15.13 10.14 -11.21
N PHE A 311 15.31 11.45 -11.41
CA PHE A 311 16.42 12.03 -12.17
C PHE A 311 17.40 12.62 -11.16
#